data_AF-A0A926I909-F1
#
_entry.id   AF-A0A926I909-F1
#
_cell.length_a   1.000
_cell.length_b   1.000
_cell.length_c   1.000
_cell.angle_alpha   90.00
_cell.angle_beta   90.00
_cell.angle_gamma   90.00
#
_symmetry.space_group_name_H-M   'P 1'
#
loop_
_entity.id
_entity.type
_entity.pdbx_description
1 polymer ?
#
loop_
_entity_poly.entity_id
_entity_poly.type
_entity_poly.pdbx_seq_one_letter_code
_entity_poly.pdbx_strand_id
1 'polypeptide(L)'
;MKVYGLIGRSGTGKSFQAVNLCKELNIESIIDDGLFICRNKVAAGISAKRQKTKVGAVKAALFTDEGHMKEVSEAIGKMNPSSVLVIGTSDRMVDKIVARLGLEKIDERIYIDDITTEVQRAMARKQRDEMGQHVIPVPTFQLKRQFSGYFMMPMRMILKEFGSWRDISEKSVVRPTYSYLGQYKISERVMNDIIEGVKRADENVAEINKVGVAVMQDGINLYVTAVFRYGIDLPEAAKRFQKNTVREIEYMTAFNVNRLDLEVKGLI
;
A
#
# COMPACT_ATOMS: atom_id res chain seq x y z
N MET A 1 28.59 -2.47 1.43
CA MET A 1 27.26 -2.37 0.79
C MET A 1 27.25 -1.09 -0.02
N LYS A 2 27.02 -1.15 -1.34
CA LYS A 2 27.06 0.07 -2.18
C LYS A 2 25.83 0.95 -1.96
N VAL A 3 26.01 2.25 -1.72
CA VAL A 3 24.93 3.18 -1.39
C VAL A 3 24.72 4.20 -2.51
N TYR A 4 23.51 4.24 -3.06
CA TYR A 4 23.09 5.16 -4.11
C TYR A 4 22.08 6.17 -3.55
N GLY A 5 22.14 7.42 -4.01
CA GLY A 5 21.13 8.44 -3.71
C GLY A 5 20.31 8.79 -4.96
N LEU A 6 18.98 8.76 -4.88
CA LEU A 6 18.08 9.34 -5.89
C LEU A 6 17.47 10.65 -5.37
N ILE A 7 17.92 11.78 -5.92
CA ILE A 7 17.61 13.12 -5.43
C ILE A 7 16.69 13.87 -6.40
N GLY A 8 15.75 14.64 -5.87
CA GLY A 8 14.92 15.51 -6.68
C GLY A 8 13.71 16.06 -5.94
N ARG A 9 13.15 17.17 -6.41
CA ARG A 9 12.04 17.87 -5.73
C ARG A 9 10.82 16.96 -5.52
N SER A 10 9.97 17.33 -4.57
CA SER A 10 8.68 16.64 -4.37
C SER A 10 7.85 16.66 -5.67
N GLY A 11 7.18 15.55 -5.98
CA GLY A 11 6.32 15.46 -7.19
C GLY A 11 7.03 15.23 -8.53
N THR A 12 8.35 15.01 -8.56
CA THR A 12 9.10 14.78 -9.81
C THR A 12 9.11 13.33 -10.32
N GLY A 13 8.40 12.41 -9.64
CA GLY A 13 8.34 11.01 -10.05
C GLY A 13 9.48 10.10 -9.56
N LYS A 14 10.25 10.51 -8.53
CA LYS A 14 11.34 9.70 -7.97
C LYS A 14 10.95 8.26 -7.62
N SER A 15 9.92 8.07 -6.80
CA SER A 15 9.45 6.73 -6.40
C SER A 15 8.99 5.91 -7.61
N PHE A 16 8.55 6.55 -8.70
CA PHE A 16 8.22 5.86 -9.94
C PHE A 16 9.47 5.40 -10.69
N GLN A 17 10.50 6.24 -10.80
CA GLN A 17 11.74 5.90 -11.51
C GLN A 17 12.67 4.97 -10.71
N ALA A 18 12.59 4.99 -9.39
CA ALA A 18 13.45 4.20 -8.51
C ALA A 18 13.48 2.71 -8.85
N VAL A 19 12.32 2.11 -9.18
CA VAL A 19 12.27 0.69 -9.53
C VAL A 19 12.95 0.40 -10.88
N ASN A 20 12.84 1.31 -11.84
CA ASN A 20 13.50 1.16 -13.13
C ASN A 20 15.02 1.28 -12.94
N LEU A 21 15.44 2.30 -12.19
CA LEU A 21 16.85 2.54 -11.86
C LEU A 21 17.47 1.37 -11.10
N CYS A 22 16.75 0.77 -10.14
CA CYS A 22 17.23 -0.42 -9.43
C CYS A 22 17.40 -1.62 -10.35
N LYS A 23 16.56 -1.79 -11.37
CA LYS A 23 16.74 -2.85 -12.36
C LYS A 23 17.96 -2.60 -13.23
N GLU A 24 18.12 -1.37 -13.73
CA GLU A 24 19.23 -0.99 -14.63
C GLU A 24 20.59 -1.10 -13.93
N LEU A 25 20.68 -0.66 -12.68
CA LEU A 25 21.91 -0.65 -11.90
C LEU A 25 22.07 -1.89 -11.00
N ASN A 26 21.17 -2.87 -11.12
CA ASN A 26 21.11 -4.08 -10.30
C ASN A 26 21.17 -3.80 -8.78
N ILE A 27 20.39 -2.82 -8.32
CA ILE A 27 20.31 -2.42 -6.91
C ILE A 27 19.30 -3.32 -6.18
N GLU A 28 19.73 -3.95 -5.08
CA GLU A 28 18.93 -4.96 -4.37
C GLU A 28 17.84 -4.39 -3.46
N SER A 29 18.00 -3.15 -3.00
CA SER A 29 17.11 -2.58 -1.99
C SER A 29 16.87 -1.08 -2.16
N ILE A 30 15.75 -0.60 -1.61
CA ILE A 30 15.28 0.79 -1.69
C ILE A 30 14.90 1.25 -0.28
N ILE A 31 15.30 2.48 0.06
CA ILE A 31 14.79 3.22 1.21
C ILE A 31 14.00 4.42 0.68
N ASP A 32 12.68 4.42 0.93
CA ASP A 32 11.77 5.48 0.49
C ASP A 32 10.70 5.72 1.55
N ASP A 33 10.47 7.00 1.87
CA ASP A 33 9.37 7.44 2.74
C ASP A 33 9.22 6.60 4.04
N GLY A 34 10.32 6.26 4.71
CA GLY A 34 10.29 5.52 5.98
C GLY A 34 10.18 3.99 5.85
N LEU A 35 10.19 3.45 4.63
CA LEU A 35 10.20 2.01 4.38
C LEU A 35 11.61 1.54 3.97
N PHE A 36 11.96 0.33 4.38
CA PHE A 36 13.04 -0.45 3.79
C PHE A 36 12.46 -1.58 2.96
N ILE A 37 12.79 -1.57 1.68
CA ILE A 37 12.32 -2.53 0.68
C ILE A 37 13.54 -3.29 0.18
N CYS A 38 13.53 -4.61 0.28
CA CYS A 38 14.62 -5.45 -0.18
C CYS A 38 14.07 -6.58 -1.05
N ARG A 39 14.67 -6.80 -2.22
CA ARG A 39 14.27 -7.86 -3.17
C ARG A 39 12.77 -7.86 -3.47
N ASN A 40 12.24 -6.66 -3.79
CA ASN A 40 10.82 -6.39 -4.07
C ASN A 40 9.87 -6.72 -2.91
N LYS A 41 10.33 -6.74 -1.65
CA LYS A 41 9.48 -6.90 -0.46
C LYS A 41 9.70 -5.77 0.54
N VAL A 42 8.63 -5.27 1.15
CA VAL A 42 8.76 -4.41 2.35
C VAL A 42 9.34 -5.27 3.47
N ALA A 43 10.60 -5.00 3.83
CA ALA A 43 11.33 -5.75 4.84
C ALA A 43 11.15 -5.16 6.24
N ALA A 44 11.01 -3.84 6.36
CA ALA A 44 10.74 -3.15 7.62
C ALA A 44 10.20 -1.72 7.43
N GLY A 45 9.68 -1.15 8.51
CA GLY A 45 9.33 0.25 8.63
C GLY A 45 7.88 0.58 8.32
N ILE A 46 7.51 1.82 8.66
CA ILE A 46 6.18 2.39 8.46
C ILE A 46 6.28 3.53 7.45
N SER A 47 5.47 3.46 6.39
CA SER A 47 5.47 4.51 5.38
C SER A 47 5.01 5.85 5.93
N ALA A 48 5.74 6.92 5.60
CA ALA A 48 5.37 8.31 5.81
C ALA A 48 3.98 8.62 5.23
N LYS A 49 3.57 7.91 4.17
CA LYS A 49 2.26 8.04 3.52
C LYS A 49 1.08 7.54 4.38
N ARG A 50 1.34 6.82 5.48
CA ARG A 50 0.33 6.41 6.49
C ARG A 50 0.20 7.38 7.66
N GLN A 51 1.12 8.33 7.79
CA GLN A 51 1.15 9.22 8.95
C GLN A 51 -0.04 10.16 8.93
N LYS A 52 -0.68 10.38 10.08
CA LYS A 52 -1.88 11.24 10.18
C LYS A 52 -1.60 12.72 9.91
N THR A 53 -0.36 13.15 10.11
CA THR A 53 0.06 14.55 9.98
C THR A 53 1.25 14.69 9.07
N LYS A 54 1.38 15.85 8.41
CA LYS A 54 2.55 16.17 7.58
C LYS A 54 3.85 16.12 8.37
N VAL A 55 3.84 16.58 9.63
CA VAL A 55 5.00 16.52 10.52
C VAL A 55 5.37 15.07 10.83
N GLY A 56 4.38 14.20 11.10
CA GLY A 56 4.60 12.77 11.28
C GLY A 56 5.21 12.11 10.04
N ALA A 57 4.71 12.45 8.84
CA ALA A 57 5.25 11.95 7.58
C ALA A 57 6.73 12.33 7.40
N VAL A 58 7.10 13.59 7.67
CA VAL A 58 8.49 14.04 7.59
C VAL A 58 9.38 13.31 8.61
N LYS A 59 8.92 13.15 9.85
CA LYS A 59 9.66 12.42 10.90
C LYS A 59 9.88 10.95 10.53
N ALA A 60 8.87 10.29 9.99
CA ALA A 60 8.96 8.90 9.53
C ALA A 60 9.94 8.77 8.36
N ALA A 61 9.86 9.65 7.36
CA ALA A 61 10.76 9.64 6.20
C ALA A 61 12.23 9.91 6.56
N LEU A 62 12.48 10.68 7.62
CA LEU A 62 13.83 10.98 8.14
C LEU A 62 14.28 9.99 9.23
N PHE A 63 13.50 8.96 9.55
CA PHE A 63 13.78 8.00 10.63
C PHE A 63 14.12 8.72 11.96
N THR A 64 13.34 9.74 12.31
CA THR A 64 13.57 10.54 13.52
C THR A 64 13.16 9.81 14.80
N ASP A 65 12.20 8.88 14.69
CA ASP A 65 11.84 8.01 15.81
C ASP A 65 12.90 6.91 15.99
N GLU A 66 13.41 6.77 17.22
CA GLU A 66 14.49 5.82 17.55
C GLU A 66 14.04 4.36 17.38
N GLY A 67 12.79 4.04 17.70
CA GLY A 67 12.26 2.69 17.54
C GLY A 67 12.15 2.29 16.07
N HIS A 68 11.55 3.16 15.26
CA HIS A 68 11.43 2.98 13.81
C HIS A 68 12.80 2.92 13.12
N MET A 69 13.75 3.76 13.53
CA MET A 69 15.12 3.73 13.03
C MET A 69 15.81 2.39 13.33
N LYS A 70 15.70 1.90 14.58
CA LYS A 70 16.30 0.61 14.99
C LYS A 70 15.70 -0.56 14.24
N GLU A 71 14.38 -0.63 14.15
CA GLU A 71 13.65 -1.67 13.41
C GLU A 71 14.19 -1.80 11.98
N VAL A 72 14.35 -0.67 11.31
CA VAL A 72 14.80 -0.62 9.92
C VAL A 72 16.29 -0.95 9.80
N SER A 73 17.13 -0.41 10.69
CA SER A 73 18.57 -0.68 10.70
C SER A 73 18.88 -2.16 10.97
N GLU A 74 18.16 -2.79 11.90
CA GLU A 74 18.26 -4.22 12.15
C GLU A 74 17.83 -5.06 10.94
N ALA A 75 16.77 -4.66 10.25
CA ALA A 75 16.33 -5.34 9.04
C ALA A 75 17.34 -5.23 7.91
N ILE A 76 18.00 -4.07 7.75
CA ILE A 76 19.08 -3.89 6.79
C ILE A 76 20.25 -4.84 7.12
N GLY A 77 20.66 -4.91 8.39
CA GLY A 77 21.70 -5.83 8.85
C GLY A 77 21.36 -7.31 8.64
N LYS A 78 20.12 -7.71 8.93
CA LYS A 78 19.63 -9.09 8.72
C LYS A 78 19.57 -9.49 7.25
N MET A 79 19.12 -8.58 6.40
CA MET A 79 18.98 -8.83 4.96
C MET A 79 20.31 -8.74 4.22
N ASN A 80 21.27 -7.98 4.75
CA ASN A 80 22.61 -7.77 4.23
C ASN A 80 22.64 -7.59 2.69
N PRO A 81 21.92 -6.57 2.14
CA PRO A 81 21.87 -6.37 0.70
C PRO A 81 23.22 -5.93 0.15
N SER A 82 23.55 -6.33 -1.08
CA SER A 82 24.78 -5.87 -1.76
C SER A 82 24.78 -4.36 -2.03
N SER A 83 23.59 -3.79 -2.23
CA SER A 83 23.38 -2.38 -2.62
C SER A 83 22.03 -1.83 -2.16
N VAL A 84 21.97 -0.52 -1.93
CA VAL A 84 20.77 0.20 -1.48
C VAL A 84 20.61 1.54 -2.19
N LEU A 85 19.40 1.85 -2.63
CA LEU A 85 19.00 3.15 -3.18
C LEU A 85 18.22 3.95 -2.13
N VAL A 86 18.75 5.09 -1.70
CA VAL A 86 18.10 6.01 -0.78
C VAL A 86 17.44 7.15 -1.56
N ILE A 87 16.12 7.29 -1.42
CA ILE A 87 15.35 8.33 -2.11
C ILE A 87 15.16 9.54 -1.21
N GLY A 88 15.45 10.73 -1.72
CA GLY A 88 15.28 11.97 -0.96
C GLY A 88 14.88 13.16 -1.81
N THR A 89 14.41 14.22 -1.13
CA THR A 89 14.02 15.47 -1.81
C THR A 89 15.18 16.45 -2.02
N SER A 90 16.29 16.24 -1.33
CA SER A 90 17.52 17.01 -1.39
C SER A 90 18.69 16.15 -0.93
N ASP A 91 19.92 16.52 -1.28
CA ASP A 91 21.15 15.87 -0.79
C ASP A 91 21.17 15.81 0.74
N ARG A 92 20.86 16.93 1.39
CA ARG A 92 20.76 17.02 2.86
C ARG A 92 19.78 16.00 3.45
N MET A 93 18.68 15.71 2.76
CA MET A 93 17.72 14.70 3.22
C MET A 93 18.31 13.29 3.10
N VAL A 94 18.94 12.96 1.98
CA VAL A 94 19.57 11.66 1.77
C VAL A 94 20.72 11.43 2.75
N ASP A 95 21.60 12.42 2.91
CA ASP A 95 22.73 12.35 3.85
C ASP A 95 22.23 12.10 5.29
N LYS A 96 21.13 12.75 5.70
CA LYS A 96 20.51 12.51 7.01
C LYS A 96 19.99 11.09 7.16
N ILE A 97 19.32 10.56 6.15
CA ILE A 97 18.78 9.18 6.19
C ILE A 97 19.93 8.17 6.30
N VAL A 98 20.96 8.32 5.47
CA VAL A 98 22.17 7.51 5.48
C VAL A 98 22.83 7.52 6.86
N ALA A 99 23.03 8.71 7.44
CA ALA A 99 23.61 8.85 8.76
C ALA A 99 22.74 8.23 9.86
N ARG A 100 21.41 8.42 9.81
CA ARG A 100 20.47 7.90 10.82
C ARG A 100 20.39 6.39 10.83
N LEU A 101 20.47 5.75 9.67
CA LEU A 101 20.43 4.30 9.52
C LEU A 101 21.81 3.64 9.62
N GLY A 102 22.88 4.43 9.86
CA GLY A 102 24.24 3.92 9.99
C GLY A 102 24.78 3.26 8.71
N LEU A 103 24.36 3.73 7.53
CA LEU A 103 24.79 3.17 6.25
C LEU A 103 26.19 3.68 5.88
N GLU A 104 26.83 2.98 4.94
CA GLU A 104 28.09 3.43 4.32
C GLU A 104 27.90 4.78 3.60
N LYS A 105 29.01 5.45 3.28
CA LYS A 105 28.98 6.69 2.52
C LYS A 105 28.29 6.49 1.17
N ILE A 106 27.59 7.51 0.69
CA ILE A 106 26.96 7.48 -0.64
C ILE A 106 28.05 7.42 -1.70
N ASP A 107 28.03 6.36 -2.51
CA ASP A 107 28.96 6.13 -3.61
C ASP A 107 28.56 6.94 -4.85
N GLU A 108 27.26 7.05 -5.12
CA GLU A 108 26.74 7.68 -6.33
C GLU A 108 25.45 8.46 -6.05
N ARG A 109 25.35 9.66 -6.62
CA ARG A 109 24.17 10.52 -6.54
C ARG A 109 23.58 10.70 -7.94
N ILE A 110 22.30 10.38 -8.06
CA ILE A 110 21.55 10.41 -9.31
C ILE A 110 20.42 11.42 -9.12
N TYR A 111 20.38 12.45 -9.96
CA TYR A 111 19.33 13.45 -9.91
C TYR A 111 18.19 13.06 -10.84
N ILE A 112 16.96 13.21 -10.37
CA ILE A 112 15.76 12.91 -11.16
C ILE A 112 15.73 13.70 -12.47
N ASP A 113 16.32 14.89 -12.46
CA ASP A 113 16.34 15.81 -13.58
C ASP A 113 17.22 15.27 -14.72
N ASP A 114 18.22 14.43 -14.40
CA ASP A 114 19.15 13.81 -15.36
C ASP A 114 18.55 12.56 -16.04
N ILE A 115 17.58 11.91 -15.40
CA ILE A 115 16.99 10.64 -15.87
C ILE A 115 15.53 10.78 -16.33
N THR A 116 14.98 11.99 -16.36
CA THR A 116 13.61 12.26 -16.82
C THR A 116 13.53 13.50 -17.68
N THR A 117 12.48 13.60 -18.49
CA THR A 117 12.17 14.83 -19.24
C THR A 117 11.30 15.79 -18.41
N GLU A 118 11.30 17.07 -18.77
CA GLU A 118 10.42 18.06 -18.13
C GLU A 118 8.94 17.69 -18.23
N VAL A 119 8.52 17.13 -19.37
CA VAL A 119 7.15 16.65 -19.60
C VAL A 119 6.78 15.55 -18.61
N GLN A 120 7.67 14.55 -18.42
CA GLN A 120 7.46 13.49 -17.43
C GLN A 120 7.35 14.05 -16.01
N ARG A 121 8.21 15.01 -15.64
CA ARG A 121 8.16 15.67 -14.32
C ARG A 121 6.88 16.50 -14.15
N ALA A 122 6.40 17.16 -15.20
CA ALA A 122 5.15 17.92 -15.19
C ALA A 122 3.94 17.00 -15.03
N MET A 123 3.90 15.87 -15.73
CA MET A 123 2.86 14.85 -15.56
C MET A 123 2.84 14.28 -14.14
N ALA A 124 4.02 13.99 -13.57
CA ALA A 124 4.13 13.51 -12.20
C ALA A 124 3.64 14.55 -11.17
N ARG A 125 3.94 15.84 -11.39
CA ARG A 125 3.39 16.94 -10.58
C ARG A 125 1.88 17.03 -10.71
N LYS A 126 1.35 16.97 -11.93
CA LYS A 126 -0.10 17.00 -12.19
C LYS A 126 -0.84 15.88 -11.46
N GLN A 127 -0.37 14.64 -11.55
CA GLN A 127 -0.96 13.51 -10.82
C GLN A 127 -0.91 13.70 -9.30
N ARG A 128 0.15 14.32 -8.78
CA ARG A 128 0.29 14.58 -7.35
C ARG A 128 -0.64 15.70 -6.88
N ASP A 129 -0.64 16.82 -7.58
CA ASP A 129 -1.27 18.06 -7.14
C ASP A 129 -2.78 18.06 -7.44
N GLU A 130 -3.17 17.56 -8.62
CA GLU A 130 -4.59 17.49 -9.01
C GLU A 130 -5.27 16.21 -8.53
N MET A 131 -4.57 15.05 -8.63
CA MET A 131 -5.18 13.76 -8.33
C MET A 131 -4.81 13.21 -6.96
N GLY A 132 -3.94 13.87 -6.19
CA GLY A 132 -3.51 13.43 -4.87
C GLY A 132 -2.80 12.07 -4.87
N GLN A 133 -2.29 11.63 -6.01
CA GLN A 133 -1.72 10.28 -6.20
C GLN A 133 -0.23 10.25 -5.83
N HIS A 134 0.19 9.19 -5.14
CA HIS A 134 1.56 8.97 -4.72
C HIS A 134 1.99 7.54 -5.03
N VAL A 135 3.18 7.38 -5.62
CA VAL A 135 3.74 6.06 -5.93
C VAL A 135 4.51 5.51 -4.72
N ILE A 136 4.35 4.21 -4.45
CA ILE A 136 5.20 3.41 -3.57
C ILE A 136 5.89 2.34 -4.43
N PRO A 137 7.23 2.20 -4.35
CA PRO A 137 8.02 1.29 -5.20
C PRO A 137 7.92 -0.19 -4.77
N VAL A 138 6.73 -0.67 -4.42
CA VAL A 138 6.45 -2.10 -4.17
C VAL A 138 5.10 -2.53 -4.75
N PRO A 139 4.89 -3.84 -4.99
CA PRO A 139 3.62 -4.41 -5.45
C PRO A 139 2.45 -4.19 -4.49
N THR A 140 1.24 -4.04 -5.05
CA THR A 140 0.03 -3.69 -4.28
C THR A 140 -0.39 -4.76 -3.29
N PHE A 141 -0.18 -6.04 -3.64
CA PHE A 141 -0.50 -7.17 -2.76
C PHE A 141 0.24 -7.11 -1.42
N GLN A 142 1.48 -6.62 -1.40
CA GLN A 142 2.26 -6.50 -0.16
C GLN A 142 1.79 -5.34 0.73
N LEU A 143 1.24 -4.29 0.12
CA LEU A 143 0.81 -3.10 0.83
C LEU A 143 -0.61 -3.24 1.40
N LYS A 144 -1.45 -4.15 0.88
CA LYS A 144 -2.85 -4.34 1.31
C LYS A 144 -3.03 -4.38 2.83
N ARG A 145 -2.14 -5.06 3.55
CA ARG A 145 -2.21 -5.15 5.02
C ARG A 145 -1.81 -3.86 5.73
N GLN A 146 -0.76 -3.17 5.26
CA GLN A 146 -0.32 -1.92 5.86
C GLN A 146 -1.21 -0.73 5.49
N PHE A 147 -1.95 -0.79 4.39
CA PHE A 147 -2.73 0.34 3.85
C PHE A 147 -4.22 0.01 3.74
N SER A 148 -4.74 -0.84 4.61
CA SER A 148 -6.18 -1.14 4.67
C SER A 148 -7.01 0.14 4.82
N GLY A 149 -8.03 0.31 3.98
CA GLY A 149 -8.85 1.51 3.92
C GLY A 149 -8.22 2.68 3.15
N TYR A 150 -7.07 2.48 2.50
CA TYR A 150 -6.53 3.41 1.51
C TYR A 150 -6.86 2.89 0.11
N PHE A 151 -7.35 3.78 -0.76
CA PHE A 151 -7.52 3.41 -2.17
C PHE A 151 -6.14 3.15 -2.81
N MET A 152 -5.92 1.91 -3.23
CA MET A 152 -4.68 1.48 -3.86
C MET A 152 -4.97 0.81 -5.19
N MET A 153 -4.35 1.31 -6.27
CA MET A 153 -4.40 0.68 -7.58
C MET A 153 -2.99 0.30 -8.03
N PRO A 154 -2.78 -0.92 -8.55
CA PRO A 154 -1.55 -1.25 -9.26
C PRO A 154 -1.39 -0.32 -10.47
N MET A 155 -0.22 0.30 -10.63
CA MET A 155 0.08 1.23 -11.74
C MET A 155 -0.24 0.64 -13.12
N ARG A 156 -0.06 -0.68 -13.27
CA ARG A 156 -0.29 -1.41 -14.53
C ARG A 156 -1.74 -1.32 -15.01
N MET A 157 -2.71 -1.11 -14.12
CA MET A 157 -4.12 -0.95 -14.50
C MET A 157 -4.42 0.46 -15.02
N ILE A 158 -3.76 1.50 -14.50
CA ILE A 158 -3.93 2.90 -14.95
C ILE A 158 -3.33 3.10 -16.36
N LEU A 159 -2.24 2.39 -16.67
CA LEU A 159 -1.53 2.50 -17.95
C LEU A 159 -2.05 1.57 -19.05
N LYS A 160 -2.98 0.65 -18.76
CA LYS A 160 -3.60 -0.21 -19.79
C LYS A 160 -4.40 0.59 -20.83
N GLU A 161 -4.91 1.77 -20.47
CA GLU A 161 -5.59 2.68 -21.40
C GLU A 161 -4.64 3.50 -22.29
N PHE A 162 -3.32 3.49 -22.03
CA PHE A 162 -2.34 4.37 -22.71
C PHE A 162 -1.31 3.64 -23.59
N GLY A 163 -1.55 2.37 -23.95
CA GLY A 163 -0.70 1.64 -24.92
C GLY A 163 0.64 1.11 -24.39
N SER A 164 1.42 0.51 -25.28
CA SER A 164 2.49 -0.48 -25.04
C SER A 164 3.65 -0.06 -24.11
N TRP A 165 3.46 -0.18 -22.80
CA TRP A 165 4.55 -0.21 -21.82
C TRP A 165 4.70 -1.65 -21.25
N ARG A 166 5.39 -2.52 -22.00
CA ARG A 166 5.42 -3.98 -21.76
C ARG A 166 6.27 -4.45 -20.58
N ASP A 167 7.06 -3.59 -19.93
CA ASP A 167 7.94 -3.97 -18.80
C ASP A 167 7.77 -3.13 -17.52
N ILE A 168 6.53 -2.72 -17.23
CA ILE A 168 6.25 -2.05 -15.95
C ILE A 168 6.41 -3.07 -14.81
N SER A 169 7.50 -2.94 -14.06
CA SER A 169 7.61 -3.53 -12.72
C SER A 169 6.39 -3.14 -11.88
N GLU A 170 5.86 -4.08 -11.10
CA GLU A 170 4.67 -3.82 -10.28
C GLU A 170 4.94 -2.71 -9.26
N LYS A 171 4.27 -1.56 -9.45
CA LYS A 171 4.30 -0.38 -8.59
C LYS A 171 2.90 -0.14 -8.03
N SER A 172 2.82 0.42 -6.83
CA SER A 172 1.54 0.76 -6.20
C SER A 172 1.31 2.26 -6.20
N VAL A 173 0.11 2.70 -6.56
CA VAL A 173 -0.34 4.08 -6.34
C VAL A 173 -1.23 4.10 -5.11
N VAL A 174 -0.94 5.01 -4.19
CA VAL A 174 -1.73 5.28 -2.99
C VAL A 174 -2.12 6.75 -2.94
N ARG A 175 -3.23 7.06 -2.28
CA ARG A 175 -3.57 8.43 -1.88
C ARG A 175 -3.43 8.56 -0.36
N PRO A 176 -2.41 9.27 0.17
CA PRO A 176 -2.24 9.44 1.61
C PRO A 176 -3.43 10.14 2.26
N THR A 177 -3.78 9.77 3.49
CA THR A 177 -4.92 10.33 4.24
C THR A 177 -4.76 11.81 4.56
N TYR A 178 -3.54 12.32 4.71
CA TYR A 178 -3.31 13.76 4.89
C TYR A 178 -3.44 14.58 3.58
N SER A 179 -3.49 13.91 2.42
CA SER A 179 -3.84 14.54 1.15
C SER A 179 -5.37 14.65 0.98
N TYR A 180 -6.14 13.94 1.79
CA TYR A 180 -7.58 14.15 1.93
C TYR A 180 -7.83 15.32 2.88
N LEU A 181 -8.79 16.18 2.53
CA LEU A 181 -9.49 17.06 3.45
C LEU A 181 -10.40 16.25 4.41
N GLY A 182 -9.94 15.14 5.01
CA GLY A 182 -10.75 14.32 5.92
C GLY A 182 -10.28 12.88 6.19
N GLN A 183 -10.92 12.22 7.15
CA GLN A 183 -10.76 10.78 7.43
C GLN A 183 -11.60 9.96 6.44
N TYR A 184 -11.00 8.95 5.78
CA TYR A 184 -11.76 7.98 4.99
C TYR A 184 -12.56 7.08 5.94
N LYS A 185 -13.88 7.28 5.98
CA LYS A 185 -14.82 6.48 6.77
C LYS A 185 -15.78 5.80 5.83
N ILE A 186 -15.95 4.49 5.97
CA ILE A 186 -17.04 3.75 5.34
C ILE A 186 -18.12 3.57 6.38
N SER A 187 -19.34 3.96 6.01
CA SER A 187 -20.52 3.75 6.84
C SER A 187 -20.80 2.25 6.98
N GLU A 188 -21.20 1.80 8.16
CA GLU A 188 -21.67 0.42 8.38
C GLU A 188 -22.80 0.03 7.43
N ARG A 189 -23.58 1.01 6.96
CA ARG A 189 -24.63 0.79 5.96
C ARG A 189 -24.08 0.27 4.64
N VAL A 190 -22.93 0.77 4.20
CA VAL A 190 -22.29 0.31 2.95
C VAL A 190 -21.86 -1.16 3.09
N MET A 191 -21.37 -1.57 4.26
CA MET A 191 -21.03 -2.98 4.49
C MET A 191 -22.27 -3.87 4.44
N ASN A 192 -23.38 -3.43 5.04
CA ASN A 192 -24.67 -4.12 4.92
C ASN A 192 -25.11 -4.23 3.46
N ASP A 193 -25.05 -3.13 2.69
CA ASP A 193 -25.49 -3.09 1.30
C ASP A 193 -24.67 -4.04 0.41
N ILE A 194 -23.34 -4.12 0.62
CA ILE A 194 -22.48 -5.06 -0.10
C ILE A 194 -22.85 -6.50 0.23
N ILE A 195 -23.02 -6.83 1.52
CA ILE A 195 -23.34 -8.20 1.96
C ILE A 195 -24.73 -8.62 1.46
N GLU A 196 -25.70 -7.72 1.45
CA GLU A 196 -27.02 -7.96 0.87
C GLU A 196 -26.91 -8.18 -0.65
N GLY A 197 -26.03 -7.46 -1.34
CA GLY A 197 -25.69 -7.70 -2.74
C GLY A 197 -25.11 -9.10 -2.99
N VAL A 198 -24.19 -9.56 -2.14
CA VAL A 198 -23.62 -10.92 -2.21
C VAL A 198 -24.70 -11.97 -1.96
N LYS A 199 -25.58 -11.76 -0.99
CA LYS A 199 -26.71 -12.64 -0.70
C LYS A 199 -27.67 -12.74 -1.89
N ARG A 200 -27.97 -11.64 -2.60
CA ARG A 200 -28.79 -11.69 -3.83
C ARG A 200 -28.18 -12.56 -4.93
N ALA A 201 -26.87 -12.74 -4.94
CA ALA A 201 -26.17 -13.61 -5.89
C ALA A 201 -25.99 -15.05 -5.38
N ASP A 202 -26.36 -15.36 -4.13
CA ASP A 202 -26.25 -16.70 -3.54
C ASP A 202 -27.63 -17.23 -3.14
N GLU A 203 -28.20 -18.08 -3.99
CA GLU A 203 -29.54 -18.65 -3.81
C GLU A 203 -29.69 -19.46 -2.51
N ASN A 204 -28.58 -19.93 -1.94
CA ASN A 204 -28.57 -20.73 -0.71
C ASN A 204 -28.78 -19.88 0.55
N VAL A 205 -28.57 -18.57 0.48
CA VAL A 205 -28.73 -17.66 1.63
C VAL A 205 -30.11 -17.02 1.57
N ALA A 206 -30.97 -17.35 2.51
CA ALA A 206 -32.33 -16.83 2.56
C ALA A 206 -32.38 -15.41 3.14
N GLU A 207 -31.63 -15.16 4.22
CA GLU A 207 -31.68 -13.89 4.95
C GLU A 207 -30.33 -13.54 5.59
N ILE A 208 -30.03 -12.24 5.66
CA ILE A 208 -28.97 -11.67 6.48
C ILE A 208 -29.65 -10.90 7.62
N ASN A 209 -29.54 -11.38 8.86
CA ASN A 209 -30.22 -10.73 9.99
C ASN A 209 -29.39 -9.61 10.64
N LYS A 210 -28.05 -9.73 10.61
CA LYS A 210 -27.16 -8.76 11.27
C LYS A 210 -25.78 -8.76 10.63
N VAL A 211 -25.22 -7.57 10.48
CA VAL A 211 -23.81 -7.34 10.16
C VAL A 211 -23.22 -6.45 11.24
N GLY A 212 -22.15 -6.91 11.89
CA GLY A 212 -21.30 -6.13 12.78
C GLY A 212 -19.95 -5.89 12.12
N VAL A 213 -19.44 -4.65 12.23
CA VAL A 213 -18.16 -4.26 11.64
C VAL A 213 -17.29 -3.67 12.75
N ALA A 214 -16.14 -4.27 12.99
CA ALA A 214 -15.14 -3.71 13.90
C ALA A 214 -13.91 -3.27 13.09
N VAL A 215 -13.64 -1.96 13.10
CA VAL A 215 -12.51 -1.37 12.38
C VAL A 215 -11.23 -1.56 13.19
N MET A 216 -10.23 -2.19 12.58
CA MET A 216 -8.90 -2.43 13.14
C MET A 216 -7.85 -1.54 12.48
N GLN A 217 -6.60 -1.55 12.97
CA GLN A 217 -5.53 -0.73 12.40
C GLN A 217 -5.07 -1.18 10.99
N ASP A 218 -5.30 -2.44 10.64
CA ASP A 218 -4.82 -3.12 9.43
C ASP A 218 -5.95 -3.77 8.61
N GLY A 219 -7.21 -3.50 8.95
CA GLY A 219 -8.34 -4.26 8.41
C GLY A 219 -9.66 -4.00 9.10
N ILE A 220 -10.64 -4.83 8.77
CA ILE A 220 -11.91 -4.94 9.47
C ILE A 220 -12.14 -6.38 9.91
N ASN A 221 -12.82 -6.54 11.03
CA ASN A 221 -13.43 -7.81 11.43
C ASN A 221 -14.94 -7.70 11.21
N LEU A 222 -15.50 -8.71 10.57
CA LEU A 222 -16.92 -8.81 10.27
C LEU A 222 -17.56 -9.91 11.10
N TYR A 223 -18.76 -9.63 11.59
CA TYR A 223 -19.65 -10.60 12.18
C TYR A 223 -20.96 -10.60 11.40
N VAL A 224 -21.34 -11.71 10.81
CA VAL A 224 -22.54 -11.83 9.99
C VAL A 224 -23.41 -12.94 10.56
N THR A 225 -24.71 -12.67 10.76
CA THR A 225 -25.68 -13.70 11.11
C THR A 225 -26.64 -13.90 9.95
N ALA A 226 -26.82 -15.15 9.51
CA ALA A 226 -27.61 -15.46 8.33
C ALA A 226 -28.51 -16.69 8.55
N VAL A 227 -29.56 -16.77 7.74
CA VAL A 227 -30.43 -17.93 7.60
C VAL A 227 -30.19 -18.53 6.22
N PHE A 228 -29.97 -19.84 6.16
CA PHE A 228 -29.73 -20.56 4.92
C PHE A 228 -30.97 -21.35 4.51
N ARG A 229 -31.06 -21.74 3.24
CA ARG A 229 -32.14 -22.61 2.78
C ARG A 229 -31.92 -24.06 3.22
N TYR A 230 -33.00 -24.77 3.53
CA TYR A 230 -32.95 -26.20 3.83
C TYR A 230 -32.59 -27.03 2.58
N GLY A 231 -32.03 -28.23 2.79
CA GLY A 231 -31.71 -29.18 1.72
C GLY A 231 -30.40 -28.91 0.97
N ILE A 232 -29.53 -28.05 1.50
CA ILE A 232 -28.21 -27.73 0.93
C ILE A 232 -27.06 -28.35 1.74
N ASP A 233 -25.88 -28.44 1.13
CA ASP A 233 -24.62 -28.61 1.86
C ASP A 233 -24.29 -27.31 2.61
N LEU A 234 -24.72 -27.23 3.87
CA LEU A 234 -24.59 -26.02 4.68
C LEU A 234 -23.13 -25.60 4.90
N PRO A 235 -22.19 -26.48 5.30
CA PRO A 235 -20.78 -26.11 5.42
C PRO A 235 -20.18 -25.50 4.14
N GLU A 236 -20.43 -26.10 2.98
CA GLU A 236 -19.86 -25.61 1.72
C GLU A 236 -20.53 -24.30 1.28
N ALA A 237 -21.85 -24.18 1.44
CA ALA A 237 -22.58 -22.94 1.16
C ALA A 237 -22.11 -21.79 2.06
N ALA A 238 -21.95 -22.04 3.36
CA ALA A 238 -21.43 -21.07 4.32
C ALA A 238 -20.02 -20.61 3.94
N LYS A 239 -19.11 -21.54 3.65
CA LYS A 239 -17.73 -21.23 3.25
C LYS A 239 -17.67 -20.41 1.97
N ARG A 240 -18.49 -20.75 0.97
CA ARG A 240 -18.60 -19.99 -0.28
C ARG A 240 -19.11 -18.58 -0.02
N PHE A 241 -20.15 -18.42 0.79
CA PHE A 241 -20.70 -17.12 1.14
C PHE A 241 -19.69 -16.23 1.86
N GLN A 242 -18.95 -16.79 2.84
CA GLN A 242 -17.87 -16.07 3.52
C GLN A 242 -16.80 -15.59 2.52
N LYS A 243 -16.34 -16.48 1.64
CA LYS A 243 -15.30 -16.17 0.64
C LYS A 243 -15.74 -15.08 -0.34
N ASN A 244 -16.97 -15.16 -0.84
CA ASN A 244 -17.52 -14.16 -1.75
C ASN A 244 -17.71 -12.81 -1.04
N THR A 245 -18.21 -12.82 0.19
CA THR A 245 -18.37 -11.62 1.00
C THR A 245 -17.04 -10.91 1.23
N VAL A 246 -16.00 -11.64 1.65
CA VAL A 246 -14.64 -11.10 1.81
C VAL A 246 -14.17 -10.48 0.51
N ARG A 247 -14.30 -11.20 -0.61
CA ARG A 247 -13.84 -10.75 -1.92
C ARG A 247 -14.50 -9.44 -2.35
N GLU A 248 -15.82 -9.34 -2.26
CA GLU A 248 -16.56 -8.16 -2.71
C GLU A 248 -16.27 -6.94 -1.82
N ILE A 249 -16.18 -7.14 -0.51
CA ILE A 249 -15.81 -6.05 0.41
C ILE A 249 -14.40 -5.55 0.11
N GLU A 250 -13.42 -6.45 0.01
CA GLU A 250 -12.04 -6.06 -0.30
C GLU A 250 -11.93 -5.35 -1.66
N TYR A 251 -12.69 -5.82 -2.65
CA TYR A 251 -12.69 -5.25 -3.99
C TYR A 251 -13.31 -3.85 -4.04
N MET A 252 -14.48 -3.66 -3.43
CA MET A 252 -15.23 -2.41 -3.51
C MET A 252 -14.73 -1.34 -2.54
N THR A 253 -14.21 -1.74 -1.38
CA THR A 253 -13.90 -0.82 -0.28
C THR A 253 -12.41 -0.60 -0.04
N ALA A 254 -11.55 -1.46 -0.60
CA ALA A 254 -10.12 -1.52 -0.31
C ALA A 254 -9.76 -1.73 1.18
N PHE A 255 -10.73 -2.07 2.04
CA PHE A 255 -10.45 -2.61 3.37
C PHE A 255 -10.03 -4.07 3.25
N ASN A 256 -8.96 -4.44 3.96
CA ASN A 256 -8.60 -5.83 4.15
C ASN A 256 -9.56 -6.47 5.16
N VAL A 257 -10.16 -7.62 4.83
CA VAL A 257 -11.01 -8.33 5.79
C VAL A 257 -10.13 -9.32 6.57
N ASN A 258 -9.81 -8.96 7.81
CA ASN A 258 -8.94 -9.78 8.66
C ASN A 258 -9.65 -11.06 9.10
N ARG A 259 -10.95 -10.95 9.39
CA ARG A 259 -11.78 -12.04 9.88
C ARG A 259 -13.24 -11.80 9.49
N LEU A 260 -13.94 -12.86 9.09
CA LEU A 260 -15.38 -12.88 8.92
C LEU A 260 -15.95 -14.07 9.69
N ASP A 261 -16.64 -13.79 10.79
CA ASP A 261 -17.37 -14.78 11.58
C ASP A 261 -18.80 -14.87 11.05
N LEU A 262 -19.21 -16.05 10.61
CA LEU A 262 -20.55 -16.33 10.12
C LEU A 262 -21.30 -17.21 11.12
N GLU A 263 -22.38 -16.68 11.69
CA GLU A 263 -23.31 -17.43 12.53
C GLU A 263 -24.54 -17.83 11.69
N VAL A 264 -24.83 -19.13 11.61
CA VAL A 264 -26.06 -19.62 10.98
C VAL A 264 -27.13 -19.73 12.05
N LYS A 265 -28.16 -18.87 11.98
CA LYS A 265 -29.25 -18.83 12.96
C LYS A 265 -30.36 -19.84 12.72
N GLY A 266 -30.47 -20.35 11.49
CA GLY A 266 -31.51 -21.30 11.13
C GLY A 266 -31.43 -21.75 9.69
N LEU A 267 -32.30 -22.71 9.37
CA LEU A 267 -32.52 -23.25 8.03
C LEU A 267 -34.01 -23.15 7.70
N ILE A 268 -34.35 -22.66 6.50
CA ILE A 268 -35.74 -22.47 6.03
C ILE A 268 -36.02 -23.03 4.65
#